data_AF-A0A7C6JCL0-F1
#
_entry.id   AF-A0A7C6JCL0-F1
#
_cell.length_a   1.000
_cell.length_b   1.000
_cell.length_c   1.000
_cell.angle_alpha   90.00
_cell.angle_beta   90.00
_cell.angle_gamma   90.00
#
_symmetry.space_group_name_H-M   'P 1'
#
loop_
_entity.id
_entity.type
_entity.pdbx_description
1 polymer ?
#
loop_
_entity_poly.entity_id
_entity_poly.type
_entity_poly.pdbx_seq_one_letter_code
_entity_poly.pdbx_strand_id
1 'polypeptide(L)'
;MKNETDKARMQFLKASTGSMFTEADYQALSEQIEVHKYLVNQNIPWQISWDEAAFSWSENVFLPIIQVLDKWEVKSAFNHRPLSKLYFDVSDHWYYLLERDPKVSAQYAAIDYAATYGKGLGKLFSKLSLPSKVA
;
A
#
# COMPACT_ATOMS: atom_id res chain seq x y z
N MET A 1 17.47 20.45 -13.54
CA MET A 1 16.15 19.90 -13.94
C MET A 1 15.78 18.65 -13.16
N LYS A 2 16.57 17.56 -13.18
CA LYS A 2 16.27 16.32 -12.44
C LYS A 2 15.94 16.55 -10.96
N ASN A 3 16.75 17.36 -10.27
CA ASN A 3 16.54 17.68 -8.85
C ASN A 3 15.25 18.45 -8.53
N GLU A 4 14.76 19.32 -9.43
CA GLU A 4 13.52 20.08 -9.20
C GLU A 4 12.29 19.19 -9.44
N THR A 5 12.35 18.34 -10.47
CA THR A 5 11.30 17.34 -10.74
C THR A 5 11.20 16.33 -9.61
N ASP A 6 12.33 15.81 -9.11
CA ASP A 6 12.35 14.85 -7.99
C ASP A 6 11.78 15.48 -6.71
N LYS A 7 12.11 16.76 -6.46
CA LYS A 7 11.54 17.53 -5.34
C LYS A 7 10.03 17.71 -5.47
N ALA A 8 9.52 18.05 -6.65
CA ALA A 8 8.08 18.20 -6.89
C ALA A 8 7.34 16.86 -6.70
N ARG A 9 7.90 15.75 -7.18
CA ARG A 9 7.36 14.40 -6.99
C ARG A 9 7.33 14.00 -5.52
N MET A 10 8.40 14.27 -4.78
CA MET A 10 8.44 14.03 -3.33
C MET A 10 7.37 14.86 -2.60
N GLN A 11 7.20 16.14 -2.98
CA GLN A 11 6.15 16.99 -2.39
C GLN A 11 4.74 16.45 -2.69
N PHE A 12 4.49 16.00 -3.92
CA PHE A 12 3.23 15.36 -4.29
C PHE A 12 2.96 14.11 -3.42
N LEU A 13 3.95 13.23 -3.25
CA LEU A 13 3.76 12.03 -2.43
C LEU A 13 3.53 12.36 -0.96
N LYS A 14 4.24 13.34 -0.40
CA LYS A 14 3.98 13.80 0.97
C LYS A 14 2.56 14.36 1.11
N ALA A 15 2.08 15.14 0.13
CA ALA A 15 0.74 15.71 0.17
C ALA A 15 -0.37 14.64 0.03
N SER A 16 -0.26 13.76 -0.96
CA SER A 16 -1.25 12.70 -1.22
C SER A 16 -1.33 11.64 -0.12
N THR A 17 -0.26 11.48 0.66
CA THR A 17 -0.20 10.49 1.75
C THR A 17 -0.43 11.10 3.14
N GLY A 18 -0.89 12.36 3.21
CA GLY A 18 -1.14 13.03 4.49
C GLY A 18 0.12 13.20 5.34
N SER A 19 1.29 13.34 4.70
CA SER A 19 2.61 13.40 5.35
C SER A 19 2.98 12.16 6.18
N MET A 20 2.39 10.99 5.86
CA MET A 20 2.73 9.72 6.51
C MET A 20 4.19 9.31 6.26
N PHE A 21 4.72 9.64 5.07
CA PHE A 21 6.07 9.29 4.67
C PHE A 21 7.03 10.46 4.78
N THR A 22 8.30 10.12 5.02
CA THR A 22 9.40 11.07 5.14
C THR A 22 10.24 11.08 3.87
N GLU A 23 11.19 12.00 3.78
CA GLU A 23 12.16 12.04 2.66
C GLU A 23 12.98 10.74 2.58
N ALA A 24 13.22 10.09 3.71
CA ALA A 24 13.92 8.80 3.76
C ALA A 24 13.14 7.65 3.10
N ASP A 25 11.80 7.76 3.01
CA ASP A 25 10.96 6.73 2.37
C ASP A 25 10.77 6.99 0.87
N TYR A 26 11.19 8.17 0.36
CA TYR A 26 10.92 8.59 -1.02
C TYR A 26 11.49 7.63 -2.07
N GLN A 27 12.68 7.08 -1.82
CA GLN A 27 13.28 6.12 -2.75
C GLN A 27 12.38 4.87 -2.90
N ALA A 28 11.96 4.27 -1.78
CA ALA A 28 11.11 3.08 -1.78
C ALA A 28 9.75 3.36 -2.42
N LEU A 29 9.15 4.52 -2.16
CA LEU A 29 7.89 4.92 -2.81
C LEU A 29 8.06 5.09 -4.32
N SER A 30 9.15 5.72 -4.77
CA SER A 30 9.42 5.90 -6.19
C SER A 30 9.58 4.55 -6.91
N GLU A 31 10.25 3.59 -6.27
CA GLU A 31 10.36 2.21 -6.77
C GLU A 31 8.98 1.53 -6.87
N GLN A 32 8.12 1.65 -5.85
CA GLN A 32 6.75 1.12 -5.92
C GLN A 32 5.92 1.76 -7.03
N ILE A 33 6.07 3.07 -7.27
CA ILE A 33 5.35 3.78 -8.34
C ILE A 33 5.82 3.30 -9.72
N GLU A 34 7.12 3.04 -9.90
CA GLU A 34 7.62 2.48 -11.16
C GLU A 34 7.14 1.04 -11.38
N VAL A 35 7.06 0.22 -10.33
CA VAL A 35 6.45 -1.12 -10.41
C VAL A 35 4.98 -1.03 -10.76
N HIS A 36 4.20 -0.17 -10.09
CA HIS A 36 2.79 0.07 -10.40
C HIS A 36 2.60 0.54 -11.85
N LYS A 37 3.41 1.51 -12.29
CA LYS A 37 3.42 2.01 -13.67
C LYS A 37 3.69 0.89 -14.67
N TYR A 38 4.69 0.05 -14.40
CA TYR A 38 5.01 -1.09 -15.25
C TYR A 38 3.80 -2.03 -15.38
N LEU A 39 3.17 -2.40 -14.26
CA LEU A 39 2.01 -3.30 -14.22
C LEU A 39 0.79 -2.69 -14.93
N VAL A 40 0.50 -1.40 -14.72
CA VAL A 40 -0.60 -0.72 -15.43
C VAL A 40 -0.35 -0.75 -16.94
N ASN A 41 0.86 -0.39 -17.38
CA ASN A 41 1.22 -0.38 -18.81
C ASN A 41 1.17 -1.77 -19.48
N GLN A 42 1.21 -2.88 -18.72
CA GLN A 42 0.98 -4.22 -19.29
C GLN A 42 -0.49 -4.45 -19.70
N ASN A 43 -1.43 -3.68 -19.14
CA ASN A 43 -2.86 -3.91 -19.27
C ASN A 43 -3.57 -2.89 -20.17
N ILE A 44 -2.84 -1.93 -20.74
CA ILE A 44 -3.37 -0.87 -21.61
C ILE A 44 -2.50 -0.69 -22.86
N PRO A 45 -3.05 -0.21 -23.99
CA PRO A 45 -2.30 -0.07 -25.23
C PRO A 45 -1.44 1.20 -25.33
N TRP A 46 -1.35 2.02 -24.27
CA TRP A 46 -0.51 3.21 -24.20
C TRP A 46 0.36 3.20 -22.94
N GLN A 47 1.31 4.13 -22.86
CA GLN A 47 2.16 4.30 -21.68
C GLN A 47 1.69 5.49 -20.85
N ILE A 48 1.53 5.28 -19.55
CA ILE A 48 1.31 6.38 -18.60
C ILE A 48 2.65 6.99 -18.15
N SER A 49 2.61 8.29 -17.88
CA SER A 49 3.68 9.03 -17.23
C SER A 49 3.85 8.60 -15.77
N TRP A 50 4.98 8.98 -15.16
CA TRP A 50 5.21 8.74 -13.73
C TRP A 50 4.16 9.44 -12.87
N ASP A 51 3.77 10.66 -13.24
CA ASP A 51 2.84 11.47 -12.43
C ASP A 51 1.42 10.87 -12.46
N GLU A 52 0.97 10.36 -13.61
CA GLU A 52 -0.26 9.58 -13.73
C GLU A 52 -0.18 8.27 -12.92
N ALA A 53 0.96 7.59 -12.94
CA ALA A 53 1.17 6.39 -12.14
C ALA A 53 1.16 6.68 -10.64
N ALA A 54 1.74 7.79 -10.19
CA ALA A 54 1.75 8.20 -8.79
C ALA A 54 0.35 8.53 -8.29
N PHE A 55 -0.46 9.22 -9.09
CA PHE A 55 -1.88 9.46 -8.80
C PHE A 55 -2.70 8.16 -8.77
N SER A 56 -2.51 7.29 -9.78
CA SER A 56 -3.17 5.98 -9.80
C SER A 56 -2.77 5.13 -8.59
N TRP A 57 -1.50 5.13 -8.20
CA TRP A 57 -1.00 4.41 -7.03
C TRP A 57 -1.61 4.96 -5.73
N SER A 58 -1.75 6.29 -5.59
CA SER A 58 -2.35 6.87 -4.37
C SER A 58 -3.80 6.40 -4.19
N GLU A 59 -4.56 6.33 -5.27
CA GLU A 59 -5.97 5.94 -5.27
C GLU A 59 -6.18 4.43 -5.16
N ASN A 60 -5.36 3.62 -5.85
CA ASN A 60 -5.62 2.19 -6.05
C ASN A 60 -4.73 1.28 -5.19
N VAL A 61 -3.68 1.81 -4.57
CA VAL A 61 -2.75 1.03 -3.72
C VAL A 61 -2.65 1.63 -2.33
N PHE A 62 -2.25 2.90 -2.22
CA PHE A 62 -2.06 3.55 -0.92
C PHE A 62 -3.36 3.65 -0.11
N LEU A 63 -4.37 4.32 -0.66
CA LEU A 63 -5.62 4.60 0.04
C LEU A 63 -6.36 3.32 0.48
N PRO A 64 -6.52 2.28 -0.37
CA PRO A 64 -7.20 1.05 0.03
C PRO A 64 -6.50 0.30 1.17
N ILE A 65 -5.16 0.32 1.21
CA ILE A 65 -4.41 -0.29 2.31
C ILE A 65 -4.61 0.52 3.60
N ILE A 66 -4.40 1.84 3.56
CA ILE A 66 -4.46 2.67 4.77
C ILE A 66 -5.84 2.67 5.41
N GLN A 67 -6.91 2.69 4.61
CA GLN A 67 -8.28 2.59 5.13
C GLN A 67 -8.52 1.33 5.96
N VAL A 68 -7.82 0.22 5.65
CA VAL A 68 -7.95 -1.03 6.40
C VAL A 68 -7.01 -1.04 7.60
N LEU A 69 -5.79 -0.52 7.44
CA LEU A 69 -4.84 -0.42 8.54
C LEU A 69 -5.31 0.49 9.68
N ASP A 70 -6.14 1.49 9.40
CA ASP A 70 -6.70 2.36 10.44
C ASP A 70 -7.88 1.73 11.20
N LYS A 71 -8.40 0.57 10.75
CA LYS A 71 -9.41 -0.19 11.50
C LYS A 71 -8.83 -0.69 12.83
N TRP A 72 -9.66 -0.67 13.87
CA TRP A 72 -9.24 -0.99 15.24
C TRP A 72 -8.54 -2.35 15.35
N GLU A 73 -9.09 -3.39 14.73
CA GLU A 73 -8.57 -4.76 14.83
C GLU A 73 -7.16 -4.88 14.25
N VAL A 74 -6.89 -4.22 13.13
CA VAL A 74 -5.58 -4.24 12.48
C VAL A 74 -4.59 -3.36 13.26
N LYS A 75 -5.00 -2.14 13.62
CA LYS A 75 -4.19 -1.20 14.40
C LYS A 75 -3.79 -1.77 15.77
N SER A 76 -4.72 -2.45 16.43
CA SER A 76 -4.50 -3.14 17.72
C SER A 76 -3.54 -4.33 17.60
N ALA A 77 -3.40 -4.93 16.42
CA ALA A 77 -2.47 -6.03 16.19
C ALA A 77 -1.00 -5.56 16.04
N PHE A 78 -0.78 -4.27 15.75
CA PHE A 78 0.53 -3.68 15.41
C PHE A 78 0.85 -2.37 16.14
N ASN A 79 0.25 -2.14 17.31
CA ASN A 79 0.37 -0.95 18.18
C ASN A 79 1.81 -0.55 18.61
N HIS A 80 2.84 -1.28 18.19
CA HIS A 80 4.25 -0.99 18.41
C HIS A 80 5.00 -0.61 17.12
N ARG A 81 4.32 -0.54 15.96
CA ARG A 81 4.94 -0.23 14.67
C ARG A 81 4.37 1.04 14.03
N PRO A 82 5.21 1.84 13.34
CA PRO A 82 4.74 2.95 12.54
C PRO A 82 3.83 2.48 11.39
N LEU A 83 2.75 3.23 11.14
CA LEU A 83 1.81 2.92 10.07
C LEU A 83 2.47 2.92 8.68
N SER A 84 3.46 3.79 8.46
CA SER A 84 4.24 3.86 7.22
C SER A 84 5.03 2.57 6.94
N LYS A 85 5.56 1.90 7.96
CA LYS A 85 6.26 0.62 7.78
C LYS A 85 5.28 -0.53 7.56
N LEU A 86 4.17 -0.53 8.30
CA LEU A 86 3.10 -1.51 8.11
C LEU A 86 2.48 -1.41 6.71
N TYR A 87 2.39 -0.20 6.16
CA TYR A 87 1.96 0.01 4.78
C TYR A 87 2.82 -0.77 3.77
N PHE A 88 4.15 -0.61 3.84
CA PHE A 88 5.06 -1.32 2.93
C PHE A 88 4.92 -2.83 3.08
N ASP A 89 4.91 -3.33 4.33
CA ASP A 89 4.75 -4.75 4.62
C ASP A 89 3.46 -5.34 4.01
N VAL A 90 2.34 -4.62 4.13
CA VAL A 90 1.05 -5.05 3.57
C VAL A 90 1.02 -4.91 2.05
N SER A 91 1.63 -3.86 1.48
CA SER A 91 1.71 -3.68 0.03
C SER A 91 2.48 -4.82 -0.62
N ASP A 92 3.61 -5.23 -0.04
CA ASP A 92 4.41 -6.34 -0.54
C ASP A 92 3.65 -7.66 -0.39
N HIS A 93 2.99 -7.86 0.75
CA HIS A 93 2.14 -9.04 0.97
C HIS A 93 1.01 -9.13 -0.06
N TRP A 94 0.35 -8.00 -0.34
CA TRP A 94 -0.71 -7.94 -1.34
C TRP A 94 -0.22 -8.28 -2.74
N TYR A 95 0.96 -7.76 -3.12
CA TYR A 95 1.60 -8.11 -4.40
C TYR A 95 1.78 -9.63 -4.55
N TYR A 96 2.36 -10.31 -3.56
CA TYR A 96 2.54 -11.77 -3.61
C TYR A 96 1.23 -12.57 -3.58
N LEU A 97 0.17 -12.03 -2.96
CA LEU A 97 -1.16 -12.64 -3.03
C LEU A 97 -1.77 -12.53 -4.43
N LEU A 98 -1.60 -11.38 -5.09
CA LEU A 98 -2.09 -11.14 -6.45
C LEU A 98 -1.44 -12.05 -7.50
N GLU A 99 -0.17 -12.43 -7.30
CA GLU A 99 0.50 -13.43 -8.17
C GLU A 99 -0.21 -14.80 -8.16
N ARG A 100 -0.92 -15.12 -7.08
CA ARG A 100 -1.63 -16.40 -6.91
C ARG A 100 -3.11 -16.31 -7.24
N ASP A 101 -3.73 -15.18 -6.91
CA ASP A 101 -5.14 -14.90 -7.15
C ASP A 101 -5.30 -13.40 -7.46
N PRO A 102 -5.50 -13.04 -8.74
CA PRO A 102 -5.55 -11.63 -9.17
C PRO A 102 -6.77 -10.88 -8.64
N LYS A 103 -7.71 -11.57 -7.97
CA LYS A 103 -8.91 -10.96 -7.40
C LYS A 103 -8.76 -10.59 -5.93
N VAL A 104 -7.60 -10.81 -5.33
CA VAL A 104 -7.35 -10.48 -3.92
C VAL A 104 -7.47 -8.98 -3.71
N SER A 105 -8.31 -8.57 -2.76
CA SER A 105 -8.48 -7.18 -2.36
C SER A 105 -7.43 -6.71 -1.34
N ALA A 106 -7.20 -5.40 -1.28
CA ALA A 106 -6.38 -4.77 -0.23
C ALA A 106 -6.90 -5.09 1.18
N GLN A 107 -8.22 -5.14 1.35
CA GLN A 107 -8.83 -5.49 2.63
C GLN A 107 -8.48 -6.90 3.08
N TYR A 108 -8.57 -7.87 2.16
CA TYR A 108 -8.15 -9.22 2.46
C TYR A 108 -6.66 -9.26 2.82
N ALA A 109 -5.80 -8.65 2.01
CA ALA A 109 -4.36 -8.65 2.23
C ALA A 109 -3.97 -8.06 3.60
N ALA A 110 -4.55 -6.92 3.98
CA ALA A 110 -4.26 -6.27 5.26
C ALA A 110 -4.75 -7.10 6.47
N ILE A 111 -5.95 -7.68 6.40
CA ILE A 111 -6.49 -8.51 7.48
C ILE A 111 -5.74 -9.85 7.59
N ASP A 112 -5.40 -10.47 6.46
CA ASP A 112 -4.58 -11.68 6.40
C ASP A 112 -3.18 -11.45 6.96
N TYR A 113 -2.55 -10.33 6.63
CA TYR A 113 -1.28 -9.93 7.22
C TYR A 113 -1.39 -9.75 8.73
N ALA A 114 -2.44 -9.09 9.22
CA ALA A 114 -2.71 -8.93 10.66
C ALA A 114 -2.96 -10.26 11.37
N ALA A 115 -3.73 -11.16 10.76
CA ALA A 115 -4.02 -12.49 11.27
C ALA A 115 -2.75 -13.36 11.37
N THR A 116 -1.80 -13.15 10.46
CA THR A 116 -0.54 -13.90 10.38
C THR A 116 0.52 -13.33 11.34
N TYR A 117 0.85 -12.05 11.20
CA TYR A 117 2.01 -11.40 11.83
C TYR A 117 1.66 -10.51 13.02
N GLY A 118 0.39 -10.20 13.23
CA GLY A 118 -0.09 -9.41 14.36
C GLY A 118 0.09 -10.12 15.71
N LYS A 119 -0.19 -9.38 16.79
CA LYS A 119 -0.13 -9.86 18.18
C LYS A 119 -1.40 -9.53 18.98
N GLY A 120 -1.56 -10.19 20.13
CA GLY A 120 -2.62 -9.89 21.10
C GLY A 120 -4.04 -10.10 20.59
N LEU A 121 -4.99 -9.37 21.18
CA LEU A 121 -6.40 -9.44 20.83
C LEU A 121 -6.66 -9.06 19.36
N GLY A 122 -5.96 -8.06 18.83
CA GLY A 122 -6.08 -7.66 17.42
C GLY A 122 -5.87 -8.83 16.46
N LYS A 123 -4.80 -9.61 16.65
CA LYS A 123 -4.54 -10.84 15.86
C LYS A 123 -5.71 -11.82 15.91
N LEU A 124 -6.25 -12.07 17.10
CA LEU A 124 -7.34 -13.02 17.29
C LEU A 124 -8.60 -12.56 16.56
N PHE A 125 -8.94 -11.27 16.65
CA PHE A 125 -10.04 -10.68 15.91
C PHE A 125 -9.82 -10.75 14.39
N SER A 126 -8.62 -10.42 13.89
CA SER A 126 -8.31 -10.50 12.45
C SER A 126 -8.46 -11.92 11.89
N LYS A 127 -8.12 -12.96 12.67
CA LYS A 127 -8.35 -14.35 12.28
C LYS A 127 -9.83 -14.70 12.14
N LEU A 128 -10.68 -14.11 12.97
CA LEU A 128 -12.12 -14.34 12.97
C LEU A 128 -12.84 -13.50 11.89
N SER A 129 -12.28 -12.35 11.52
CA SER A 129 -12.89 -11.40 10.58
C SER A 129 -12.30 -11.43 9.17
N LEU A 130 -11.59 -12.51 8.80
CA LEU A 130 -11.06 -12.70 7.45
C LEU A 130 -12.19 -12.61 6.41
N PRO A 131 -12.16 -11.60 5.52
CA PRO A 131 -13.21 -11.40 4.53
C PRO A 131 -13.07 -12.39 3.36
N SER A 132 -14.04 -12.37 2.45
CA SER A 132 -13.84 -12.95 1.11
C SER A 132 -12.60 -12.34 0.45
N LYS A 133 -11.90 -13.13 -0.37
CA LYS A 133 -10.72 -12.66 -1.12
C LYS A 133 -11.06 -11.52 -2.07
N VAL A 134 -12.25 -11.57 -2.66
CA VAL A 134 -12.74 -10.61 -3.64
C VAL A 134 -13.55 -9.52 -2.95
N ALA A 135 -13.37 -8.26 -3.39
CA ALA A 135 -14.14 -7.10 -2.97
C ALA A 135 -15.59 -7.13 -3.51
#